data_AF-A0A951E4G5-F1
#
_entry.id   AF-A0A951E4G5-F1
#
_cell.length_a   1.000
_cell.length_b   1.000
_cell.length_c   1.000
_cell.angle_alpha   90.00
_cell.angle_beta   90.00
_cell.angle_gamma   90.00
#
_symmetry.space_group_name_H-M   'P 1'
#
loop_
_entity.id
_entity.type
_entity.pdbx_description
1 polymer ?
#
loop_
_entity_poly.entity_id
_entity_poly.type
_entity_poly.pdbx_seq_one_letter_code
_entity_poly.pdbx_strand_id
1 'polypeptide(L)'
;MPADIGLAFVVVLHLSPKYESSSESLLQKSTPMLVAQVCEPVKVEANCVYVIPPGKDLFMTDGQLIFDDLPHEYGMCTAADTFFRTSADMHGSRSIATVLSG
;
A
#
# COMPACT_ATOMS: atom_id res chain seq x y z
N MET A 1 10.27 10.37 -9.47
CA MET A 1 10.89 10.57 -8.14
C MET A 1 12.28 9.97 -8.16
N PRO A 2 13.31 10.59 -7.56
CA PRO A 2 14.62 9.95 -7.37
C PRO A 2 14.47 8.68 -6.55
N ALA A 3 15.29 7.66 -6.82
CA ALA A 3 15.16 6.35 -6.18
C ALA A 3 15.55 6.37 -4.68
N ASP A 4 16.35 7.34 -4.25
CA ASP A 4 17.13 7.34 -3.01
C ASP A 4 16.71 8.46 -2.03
N ILE A 5 15.46 8.88 -2.06
CA ILE A 5 14.94 9.96 -1.22
C ILE A 5 14.72 9.57 0.25
N GLY A 6 14.93 8.30 0.62
CA GLY A 6 14.79 7.81 1.99
C GLY A 6 13.34 7.59 2.44
N LEU A 7 12.39 7.57 1.51
CA LEU A 7 10.97 7.34 1.78
C LEU A 7 10.52 5.99 1.23
N ALA A 8 9.57 5.37 1.90
CA ALA A 8 8.82 4.23 1.39
C ALA A 8 7.45 4.71 0.90
N PHE A 9 6.98 4.14 -0.20
CA PHE A 9 5.65 4.41 -0.74
C PHE A 9 4.77 3.19 -0.55
N VAL A 10 3.51 3.40 -0.16
CA VAL A 10 2.51 2.35 -0.10
C VAL A 10 1.32 2.78 -0.95
N VAL A 11 1.02 1.99 -1.96
CA VAL A 11 0.00 2.27 -2.97
C VAL A 11 -1.20 1.38 -2.70
N VAL A 12 -2.25 1.98 -2.16
CA VAL A 12 -3.52 1.32 -1.88
C VAL A 12 -4.50 1.67 -3.00
N LEU A 13 -4.92 0.67 -3.77
CA LEU A 13 -5.85 0.82 -4.90
C LEU A 13 -7.09 -0.05 -4.68
N HIS A 14 -8.23 0.41 -5.17
CA HIS A 14 -9.44 -0.42 -5.27
C HIS A 14 -9.31 -1.37 -6.46
N LEU A 15 -8.63 -2.49 -6.23
CA LEU A 15 -8.47 -3.54 -7.21
C LEU A 15 -9.63 -4.52 -7.12
N SER A 16 -10.31 -4.75 -8.24
CA SER A 16 -11.30 -5.81 -8.33
C SER A 16 -10.61 -7.17 -8.16
N PRO A 17 -11.08 -8.05 -7.26
CA PRO A 17 -10.50 -9.38 -7.06
C PRO A 17 -10.68 -10.29 -8.28
N LYS A 18 -11.50 -9.90 -9.26
CA LYS A 18 -11.74 -10.68 -10.49
C LYS A 18 -10.69 -10.47 -11.58
N TYR A 19 -9.80 -9.48 -11.43
CA TYR A 19 -8.76 -9.19 -12.42
C TYR A 19 -7.39 -9.28 -11.76
N GLU A 20 -6.49 -10.09 -12.32
CA GLU A 20 -5.08 -10.04 -11.95
C GLU A 20 -4.56 -8.63 -12.18
N SER A 21 -4.18 -7.98 -11.08
CA SER A 21 -3.75 -6.60 -11.12
C SER A 21 -2.28 -6.55 -11.50
N SER A 22 -2.00 -6.06 -12.72
CA SER A 22 -0.64 -5.82 -13.23
C SER A 22 0.02 -4.58 -12.57
N SER A 23 -0.54 -4.06 -11.48
CA SER A 23 -0.17 -2.79 -10.84
C SER A 23 1.29 -2.73 -10.43
N GLU A 24 1.84 -3.80 -9.84
CA GLU A 24 3.28 -3.90 -9.52
C GLU A 24 4.13 -3.69 -10.78
N SER A 25 3.89 -4.48 -11.82
CA SER A 25 4.67 -4.41 -13.07
C SER A 25 4.52 -3.09 -13.84
N LEU A 26 3.35 -2.43 -13.74
CA LEU A 26 3.11 -1.12 -14.34
C LEU A 26 3.85 -0.01 -13.58
N LEU A 27 3.79 -0.04 -12.25
CA LEU A 27 4.51 0.90 -11.40
C LEU A 27 6.02 0.71 -11.53
N GLN A 28 6.51 -0.54 -11.59
CA GLN A 28 7.93 -0.84 -11.77
C GLN A 28 8.51 -0.26 -13.05
N LYS A 29 7.72 -0.17 -14.13
CA LYS A 29 8.13 0.51 -15.38
C LYS A 29 8.23 2.03 -15.24
N SER A 30 7.58 2.59 -14.23
CA SER A 30 7.43 4.04 -14.02
C SER A 30 8.39 4.60 -12.96
N THR A 31 9.07 3.74 -12.19
CA THR A 31 10.01 4.14 -11.15
C THR A 31 11.23 3.22 -11.09
N PRO A 32 12.43 3.77 -10.81
CA PRO A 32 13.61 2.95 -10.52
C PRO A 32 13.61 2.31 -9.12
N MET A 33 12.69 2.71 -8.22
CA MET A 33 12.52 2.05 -6.92
C MET A 33 12.04 0.61 -7.10
N LEU A 34 12.39 -0.27 -6.15
CA LEU A 34 11.84 -1.63 -6.12
C LEU A 34 10.34 -1.54 -5.83
N VAL A 35 9.53 -2.12 -6.69
CA VAL A 35 8.08 -2.26 -6.49
C VAL A 35 7.77 -3.70 -6.13
N ALA A 36 7.04 -3.91 -5.03
CA ALA A 36 6.67 -5.24 -4.56
C ALA A 36 5.21 -5.28 -4.09
N GLN A 37 4.46 -6.31 -4.49
CA GLN A 37 3.18 -6.59 -3.87
C GLN A 37 3.36 -7.21 -2.48
N VAL A 38 2.54 -6.79 -1.52
CA VAL A 38 2.56 -7.33 -0.15
C VAL A 38 1.83 -8.68 -0.14
N CYS A 39 2.58 -9.79 -0.18
CA CYS A 39 2.03 -11.15 -0.16
C CYS A 39 2.28 -11.89 1.18
N GLU A 40 3.09 -11.31 2.04
CA GLU A 40 3.38 -11.74 3.41
C GLU A 40 3.60 -10.50 4.28
N PRO A 41 3.67 -10.62 5.62
CA PRO A 41 4.11 -9.52 6.46
C PRO A 41 5.49 -9.01 6.03
N VAL A 42 5.58 -7.74 5.64
CA VAL A 42 6.83 -7.16 5.11
C VAL A 42 7.23 -5.96 5.95
N LYS A 43 8.49 -5.95 6.41
CA LYS A 43 9.08 -4.77 7.02
C LYS A 43 9.27 -3.67 5.98
N VAL A 44 8.82 -2.46 6.30
CA VAL A 44 8.93 -1.32 5.39
C VAL A 44 10.38 -0.86 5.30
N GLU A 45 10.89 -0.85 4.07
CA GLU A 45 12.22 -0.33 3.74
C GLU A 45 12.12 0.96 2.94
N ALA A 46 13.06 1.87 3.19
CA ALA A 46 13.18 3.09 2.42
C ALA A 46 13.49 2.75 0.95
N ASN A 47 13.08 3.64 0.04
CA ASN A 47 13.34 3.52 -1.40
C ASN A 47 12.60 2.35 -2.08
N CYS A 48 11.53 1.86 -1.44
CA CYS A 48 10.66 0.82 -1.95
C CYS A 48 9.23 1.35 -2.15
N VAL A 49 8.52 0.73 -3.09
CA VAL A 49 7.09 0.94 -3.33
C VAL A 49 6.37 -0.38 -3.06
N TYR A 50 5.39 -0.34 -2.16
CA TYR A 50 4.58 -1.49 -1.81
C TYR A 50 3.18 -1.34 -2.40
N VAL A 51 2.64 -2.42 -2.95
CA VAL A 51 1.30 -2.43 -3.54
C VAL A 51 0.41 -3.40 -2.79
N ILE A 52 -0.81 -2.97 -2.49
CA ILE A 52 -1.81 -3.83 -1.85
C ILE A 52 -2.21 -5.00 -2.80
N PRO A 53 -2.32 -6.24 -2.29
CA PRO A 53 -2.90 -7.34 -3.06
C PRO A 53 -4.40 -7.11 -3.34
N PRO A 54 -4.94 -7.68 -4.44
CA PRO A 54 -6.35 -7.51 -4.79
C PRO A 54 -7.28 -8.18 -3.77
N GLY A 55 -8.39 -7.51 -3.43
CA GLY A 55 -9.41 -8.06 -2.51
C GLY A 55 -9.00 -8.13 -1.04
N LYS A 56 -7.96 -7.40 -0.63
CA LYS A 56 -7.44 -7.38 0.74
C LYS A 56 -7.53 -5.97 1.35
N ASP A 57 -7.52 -5.92 2.68
CA ASP A 57 -7.18 -4.73 3.47
C ASP A 57 -5.67 -4.73 3.78
N LEU A 58 -5.10 -3.56 4.04
CA LEU A 58 -3.69 -3.38 4.39
C LEU A 58 -3.57 -2.50 5.64
N PHE A 59 -2.67 -2.88 6.53
CA PHE A 59 -2.45 -2.22 7.81
C PHE A 59 -0.95 -2.00 8.04
N MET A 60 -0.62 -0.93 8.76
CA MET A 60 0.72 -0.70 9.30
C MET A 60 0.76 -1.08 10.77
N THR A 61 1.65 -1.99 11.17
CA THR A 61 1.89 -2.32 12.59
C THR A 61 3.36 -2.63 12.82
N ASP A 62 3.95 -2.14 13.91
CA ASP A 62 5.35 -2.40 14.28
C ASP A 62 6.38 -2.14 13.16
N GLY A 63 6.07 -1.21 12.25
CA GLY A 63 6.89 -0.89 11.07
C GLY A 63 6.80 -1.92 9.93
N GLN A 64 5.78 -2.78 9.97
CA GLN A 64 5.49 -3.80 8.97
C GLN A 64 4.14 -3.54 8.32
N LEU A 65 4.06 -3.92 7.04
CA LEU A 65 2.82 -4.04 6.31
C LEU A 65 2.25 -5.44 6.52
N ILE A 66 1.03 -5.49 7.02
CA ILE A 66 0.24 -6.71 7.14
C ILE A 66 -1.04 -6.55 6.33
N PHE A 67 -1.61 -7.66 5.87
CA PHE A 67 -2.84 -7.65 5.09
C PHE A 67 -3.83 -8.67 5.64
N ASP A 68 -5.10 -8.42 5.41
CA ASP A 68 -6.20 -9.32 5.78
C ASP A 68 -7.27 -9.33 4.69
N ASP A 69 -8.19 -10.30 4.73
CA ASP A 69 -9.31 -10.36 3.81
C ASP A 69 -10.22 -9.14 3.96
N LEU A 70 -10.53 -8.48 2.83
CA LEU A 70 -11.47 -7.37 2.81
C LEU A 70 -12.87 -7.93 3.15
N PRO A 71 -13.53 -7.51 4.25
CA PRO A 71 -14.81 -8.08 4.61
C PRO A 71 -15.87 -7.72 3.57
N HIS A 72 -16.65 -8.70 3.13
CA HIS A 72 -17.64 -8.54 2.06
C HIS A 72 -18.76 -7.53 2.37
N GLU A 73 -18.90 -7.14 3.65
CA GLU A 73 -19.94 -6.24 4.14
C GLU A 73 -19.55 -4.76 4.11
N TYR A 74 -18.26 -4.43 3.99
CA TYR A 74 -17.82 -3.05 3.92
C TYR A 74 -17.94 -2.52 2.49
N GLY A 75 -18.66 -1.41 2.32
CA GLY A 75 -18.78 -0.71 1.05
C GLY A 75 -17.42 -0.26 0.48
N MET A 76 -17.43 0.21 -0.77
CA MET A 76 -16.27 0.85 -1.41
C MET A 76 -15.62 1.86 -0.44
N CYS A 77 -14.27 1.82 -0.35
CA CYS A 77 -13.41 2.77 0.39
C CYS A 77 -12.93 2.42 1.81
N THR A 78 -12.84 1.15 2.24
CA THR A 78 -12.20 0.84 3.55
C THR A 78 -10.69 0.75 3.54
N ALA A 79 -10.09 0.09 2.55
CA ALA A 79 -8.64 -0.21 2.60
C ALA A 79 -7.75 1.04 2.73
N ALA A 80 -8.07 2.11 2.00
CA ALA A 80 -7.30 3.36 2.12
C ALA A 80 -7.53 4.06 3.48
N ASP A 81 -8.76 4.11 3.99
CA ASP A 81 -9.07 4.71 5.30
C ASP A 81 -8.38 3.93 6.43
N THR A 82 -8.52 2.60 6.43
CA THR A 82 -7.88 1.69 7.38
C THR A 82 -6.36 1.84 7.35
N PHE A 83 -5.76 1.88 6.17
CA PHE A 83 -4.32 2.05 6.04
C PHE A 83 -3.86 3.43 6.53
N PHE A 84 -4.58 4.51 6.19
CA PHE A 84 -4.23 5.85 6.67
C PHE A 84 -4.29 5.97 8.19
N ARG A 85 -5.30 5.37 8.83
CA ARG A 85 -5.39 5.36 10.30
C ARG A 85 -4.22 4.62 10.93
N THR A 86 -3.96 3.38 10.51
CA THR A 86 -2.87 2.57 11.08
C THR A 86 -1.49 3.16 10.79
N SER A 87 -1.28 3.77 9.61
CA SER A 87 -0.06 4.49 9.28
C SER A 87 0.14 5.74 10.15
N ALA A 88 -0.94 6.50 10.40
CA ALA A 88 -0.91 7.65 11.29
C ALA A 88 -0.64 7.23 12.75
N ASP A 89 -1.23 6.13 13.23
CA ASP A 89 -0.98 5.62 14.58
C ASP A 89 0.49 5.19 14.76
N MET A 90 1.07 4.56 13.74
CA MET A 90 2.45 4.06 13.79
C MET A 90 3.52 5.16 13.59
N HIS A 91 3.32 6.08 12.64
CA HIS A 91 4.34 7.05 12.25
C HIS A 91 4.03 8.49 12.68
N GLY A 92 2.79 8.79 13.10
CA GLY A 92 2.35 10.11 13.50
C GLY A 92 2.63 11.16 12.43
N SER A 93 3.29 12.25 12.82
CA SER A 93 3.68 13.35 11.93
C SER A 93 4.72 12.99 10.87
N ARG A 94 5.24 11.75 10.86
CA ARG A 94 6.17 11.23 9.84
C ARG A 94 5.45 10.45 8.73
N SER A 95 4.12 10.38 8.76
CA SER A 95 3.32 9.83 7.67
C SER A 95 2.76 10.93 6.76
N ILE A 96 2.64 10.62 5.48
CA ILE A 96 2.04 11.51 4.46
C ILE A 96 1.01 10.67 3.69
N ALA A 97 -0.24 11.14 3.67
CA ALA A 97 -1.30 10.54 2.86
C ALA A 97 -1.59 11.43 1.64
N THR A 98 -1.69 10.81 0.47
CA THR A 98 -2.10 11.49 -0.78
C THR A 98 -3.28 10.73 -1.37
N VAL A 99 -4.38 11.44 -1.64
CA VAL A 99 -5.57 10.87 -2.27
C VAL A 99 -5.59 11.31 -3.73
N LEU A 100 -5.67 10.34 -4.64
CA LEU A 100 -5.79 10.57 -6.07
C LEU A 100 -7.24 10.40 -6.50
N SER A 101 -7.57 10.89 -7.70
CA SER A 101 -8.92 10.72 -8.28
C SER A 101 -9.27 9.24 -8.41
N GLY A 102 -10.44 8.85 -7.90
CA GLY A 102 -11.02 7.52 -8.00
C GLY A 102 -12.09 7.41 -9.08
#